data_AF-A0A4R8VGI7-F1
#
_entry.id   AF-A0A4R8VGI7-F1
#
_cell.length_a   1.000
_cell.length_b   1.000
_cell.length_c   1.000
_cell.angle_alpha   90.00
_cell.angle_beta   90.00
_cell.angle_gamma   90.00
#
_symmetry.space_group_name_H-M   'P 1'
#
loop_
_entity.id
_entity.type
_entity.pdbx_description
1 polymer ?
#
loop_
_entity_poly.entity_id
_entity_poly.type
_entity_poly.pdbx_seq_one_letter_code
_entity_poly.pdbx_strand_id
1 'polypeptide(L)'
;MRWCGRSRSASSTQLFSRLIQQVNDDHTVVEVASRHGNSVIMSKDDYDAITETAYLLRNPAKAERLLTAIERVRRGEFKQHDLTTE
;
A
#
# COMPACT_ATOMS: atom_id res chain seq x y z
N MET A 1 -21.62 31.53 -35.15
CA MET A 1 -21.47 30.06 -35.21
C MET A 1 -21.26 29.54 -33.80
N ARG A 2 -22.19 28.70 -33.31
CA ARG A 2 -22.30 28.31 -31.89
C ARG A 2 -21.81 26.86 -31.78
N TRP A 3 -20.58 26.66 -31.33
CA TRP A 3 -20.06 25.33 -31.03
C TRP A 3 -20.64 24.87 -29.68
N CYS A 4 -21.73 24.10 -29.73
CA CYS A 4 -22.27 23.41 -28.56
C CYS A 4 -21.60 22.03 -28.45
N GLY A 5 -20.32 22.01 -28.08
CA GLY A 5 -19.61 20.77 -27.73
C GLY A 5 -20.01 20.33 -26.33
N ARG A 6 -20.98 19.41 -26.23
CA ARG A 6 -21.28 18.71 -24.98
C ARG A 6 -20.09 17.83 -24.63
N SER A 7 -19.21 18.29 -23.72
CA SER A 7 -18.24 17.41 -23.07
C SER A 7 -19.01 16.32 -22.35
N ARG A 8 -18.76 15.05 -22.70
CA ARG A 8 -19.27 13.93 -21.92
C ARG A 8 -18.58 13.98 -20.55
N SER A 9 -19.24 14.51 -19.54
CA SER A 9 -18.77 14.40 -18.16
C SER A 9 -18.77 12.91 -17.81
N ALA A 10 -17.61 12.32 -17.57
CA ALA A 10 -17.54 10.99 -17.00
C ALA A 10 -18.30 10.99 -15.66
N SER A 11 -19.14 9.99 -15.43
CA SER A 11 -19.87 9.92 -14.16
C SER A 11 -18.89 9.69 -13.02
N SER A 12 -19.19 10.27 -11.85
CA SER A 12 -18.35 10.14 -10.65
C SER A 12 -18.05 8.66 -10.31
N THR A 13 -19.00 7.77 -10.57
CA THR A 13 -18.85 6.32 -10.37
C THR A 13 -17.79 5.69 -11.28
N GLN A 14 -17.73 6.10 -12.56
CA GLN A 14 -16.74 5.58 -13.50
C GLN A 14 -15.32 6.05 -13.15
N LEU A 15 -15.19 7.31 -12.73
CA LEU A 15 -13.90 7.85 -12.26
C LEU A 15 -13.41 7.12 -11.02
N PHE A 16 -14.30 6.90 -10.04
CA PHE A 16 -13.96 6.18 -8.81
C PHE A 16 -13.58 4.72 -9.08
N SER A 17 -14.30 4.03 -9.97
CA SER A 17 -13.99 2.64 -10.34
C SER A 17 -12.61 2.50 -10.98
N ARG A 18 -12.23 3.47 -11.83
CA ARG A 18 -10.89 3.50 -12.44
C ARG A 18 -9.78 3.77 -11.43
N LEU A 19 -10.03 4.66 -10.46
CA LEU A 19 -9.09 4.91 -9.37
C LEU A 19 -8.87 3.66 -8.52
N ILE A 20 -9.95 2.95 -8.17
CA ILE A 20 -9.84 1.67 -7.45
C ILE A 20 -8.99 0.68 -8.24
N GLN A 21 -9.27 0.52 -9.54
CA GLN A 21 -8.50 -0.38 -10.38
C GLN A 21 -7.02 0.01 -10.40
N GLN A 22 -6.70 1.28 -10.65
CA GLN A 22 -5.33 1.78 -10.70
C GLN A 22 -4.55 1.52 -9.41
N VAL A 23 -5.15 1.80 -8.23
CA VAL A 23 -4.42 1.60 -6.97
C VAL A 23 -4.15 0.12 -6.67
N ASN A 24 -5.00 -0.80 -7.15
CA ASN A 24 -4.79 -2.24 -6.99
C ASN A 24 -3.79 -2.79 -8.01
N ASP A 25 -3.87 -2.34 -9.26
CA ASP A 25 -3.00 -2.86 -10.34
C ASP A 25 -1.57 -2.30 -10.22
N ASP A 26 -1.44 -1.01 -9.93
CA ASP A 26 -0.15 -0.32 -9.94
C ASP A 26 0.49 -0.19 -8.55
N HIS A 27 -0.20 -0.60 -7.47
CA HIS A 27 0.19 -0.35 -6.08
C HIS A 27 0.57 1.12 -5.83
N THR A 28 -0.18 2.03 -6.46
CA THR A 28 0.02 3.47 -6.33
C THR A 28 -0.89 4.04 -5.25
N VAL A 29 -0.37 5.04 -4.53
CA VAL A 29 -1.14 5.78 -3.53
C VAL A 29 -1.65 7.07 -4.15
N VAL A 30 -2.96 7.30 -4.06
CA VAL A 30 -3.60 8.50 -4.62
C VAL A 30 -4.21 9.33 -3.51
N GLU A 31 -3.84 10.61 -3.46
CA GLU A 31 -4.50 11.60 -2.61
C GLU A 31 -5.72 12.19 -3.34
N VAL A 32 -6.86 12.17 -2.68
CA VAL A 32 -8.10 12.81 -3.14
C VAL A 32 -8.36 14.02 -2.25
N ALA A 33 -8.15 15.21 -2.81
CA ALA A 33 -8.44 16.47 -2.13
C ALA A 33 -9.93 16.85 -2.27
N SER A 34 -10.56 17.24 -1.16
CA SER A 34 -11.95 17.71 -1.15
C SER A 34 -12.13 18.93 -0.24
N ARG A 35 -13.25 19.64 -0.41
CA ARG A 35 -13.63 20.75 0.48
C ARG A 35 -13.84 20.33 1.94
N HIS A 36 -14.05 19.04 2.19
CA HIS A 36 -14.30 18.48 3.52
C HIS A 36 -13.06 17.80 4.11
N GLY A 37 -11.89 17.92 3.45
CA GLY A 37 -10.65 17.29 3.84
C GLY A 37 -10.08 16.37 2.77
N ASN A 38 -8.82 15.98 2.95
CA ASN A 38 -8.11 15.10 2.03
C ASN A 38 -8.26 13.65 2.49
N SER A 39 -8.26 12.74 1.53
CA SER A 39 -8.29 11.30 1.78
C SER A 39 -7.25 10.61 0.93
N VAL A 40 -6.80 9.44 1.37
CA VAL A 40 -5.86 8.61 0.62
C VAL A 40 -6.57 7.35 0.19
N ILE A 41 -6.36 6.97 -1.07
CA ILE A 41 -6.79 5.70 -1.65
C ILE A 41 -5.54 4.90 -1.99
N MET A 42 -5.49 3.65 -1.57
CA MET A 42 -4.43 2.68 -1.85
C MET A 42 -5.04 1.28 -1.95
N SER A 43 -4.28 0.30 -2.46
CA SER A 43 -4.71 -1.09 -2.44
C SER A 43 -4.91 -1.58 -0.99
N LYS A 44 -5.75 -2.60 -0.81
CA LYS A 44 -5.91 -3.24 0.49
C LYS A 44 -4.61 -3.90 0.94
N ASP A 45 -3.87 -4.50 0.01
CA ASP A 45 -2.64 -5.23 0.29
C ASP A 45 -1.55 -4.27 0.81
N ASP A 46 -1.42 -3.08 0.22
CA ASP A 46 -0.48 -2.07 0.70
C ASP A 46 -0.87 -1.56 2.10
N TYR A 47 -2.16 -1.33 2.34
CA TYR A 47 -2.66 -0.92 3.65
C TYR A 47 -2.35 -1.98 4.72
N ASP A 48 -2.63 -3.25 4.44
CA ASP A 48 -2.39 -4.35 5.37
C ASP A 48 -0.88 -4.51 5.62
N ALA A 49 -0.03 -4.44 4.58
CA ALA A 49 1.43 -4.53 4.72
C ALA A 49 2.02 -3.40 5.57
N ILE A 50 1.57 -2.15 5.37
CA ILE A 50 1.98 -1.00 6.19
C ILE A 50 1.51 -1.17 7.63
N THR A 51 0.26 -1.60 7.82
CA THR A 51 -0.34 -1.79 9.15
C THR A 51 0.39 -2.88 9.94
N GLU A 52 0.67 -4.01 9.29
CA GLU A 52 1.42 -5.12 9.87
C GLU A 52 2.86 -4.69 10.20
N THR A 53 3.54 -4.01 9.28
CA THR A 53 4.91 -3.52 9.51
C THR A 53 4.94 -2.53 10.67
N ALA A 54 4.01 -1.58 10.71
CA ALA A 54 3.88 -0.65 11.83
C ALA A 54 3.61 -1.39 13.15
N TYR A 55 2.79 -2.44 13.12
CA TYR A 55 2.53 -3.29 14.29
C TYR A 55 3.79 -4.02 14.78
N LEU A 56 4.57 -4.61 13.87
CA LEU A 56 5.83 -5.30 14.20
C LEU A 56 6.85 -4.33 14.81
N LEU A 57 6.93 -3.11 14.27
CA LEU A 57 7.90 -2.10 14.69
C LEU A 57 7.46 -1.28 15.92
N ARG A 58 6.20 -1.36 16.34
CA ARG A 58 5.67 -0.62 17.48
C ARG A 58 6.41 -0.91 18.80
N ASN A 59 6.96 -2.11 18.96
CA ASN A 59 7.78 -2.44 20.11
C ASN A 59 9.27 -2.31 19.74
N PRO A 60 10.04 -1.39 20.36
CA PRO A 60 11.42 -1.14 20.00
C PRO A 60 12.32 -2.38 20.12
N ALA A 61 12.10 -3.22 21.13
CA ALA A 61 12.87 -4.47 21.30
C ALA A 61 12.56 -5.50 20.20
N LYS A 62 11.32 -5.55 19.69
CA LYS A 62 10.95 -6.41 18.57
C LYS A 62 11.51 -5.88 17.25
N ALA A 63 11.45 -4.56 17.06
CA ALA A 63 12.02 -3.89 15.89
C ALA A 63 13.54 -4.12 15.81
N GLU A 64 14.28 -3.90 16.90
CA GLU A 64 15.72 -4.12 16.95
C GLU A 64 16.09 -5.57 16.61
N ARG A 65 15.37 -6.54 17.19
CA ARG A 65 15.59 -7.96 16.91
C ARG A 65 15.35 -8.30 15.44
N LEU A 66 14.26 -7.79 14.84
CA LEU A 66 13.93 -8.03 13.43
C LEU A 66 14.98 -7.41 12.50
N LEU A 67 15.33 -6.14 12.74
CA LEU A 67 16.33 -5.43 11.93
C LEU A 67 17.71 -6.09 12.03
N THR A 68 18.11 -6.53 13.23
CA THR A 68 19.36 -7.28 13.43
C THR A 68 19.34 -8.61 12.68
N ALA A 69 18.21 -9.33 12.68
CA ALA A 69 18.08 -10.58 11.93
C ALA A 69 18.21 -10.36 10.42
N ILE A 70 17.59 -9.30 9.88
CA ILE A 70 17.72 -8.91 8.46
C ILE A 70 19.18 -8.62 8.10
N GLU A 71 19.90 -7.87 8.94
CA GLU A 71 21.32 -7.56 8.72
C GLU A 71 22.21 -8.81 8.75
N ARG A 72 21.95 -9.75 9.67
CA ARG A 72 22.66 -11.04 9.70
C ARG A 72 22.45 -11.82 8.41
N VAL A 73 21.20 -11.93 7.93
CA VAL A 73 20.90 -12.62 6.66
C VAL A 73 21.61 -11.96 5.48
N ARG A 74 21.64 -10.62 5.40
CA ARG A 74 22.36 -9.88 4.36
C ARG A 74 23.88 -10.13 4.36
N ARG A 75 24.45 -10.38 5.54
CA ARG A 75 25.86 -10.74 5.71
C ARG A 75 26.16 -12.22 5.50
N GLY A 76 25.13 -13.04 5.22
CA GLY A 76 25.27 -14.49 5.13
C GLY A 76 25.37 -15.20 6.49
N GLU A 77 25.10 -14.50 7.59
CA GLU A 77 25.15 -15.02 8.96
C GLU A 77 23.84 -15.72 9.34
N PHE A 78 23.46 -16.76 8.59
CA PHE A 78 22.26 -17.56 8.87
C PHE A 78 22.59 -19.05 8.87
N LYS A 79 21.74 -19.83 9.54
CA LYS A 79 21.78 -21.30 9.51
C LYS A 79 20.50 -21.80 8.88
N GLN A 80 20.65 -22.62 7.83
CA GLN A 80 19.53 -23.32 7.24
C GLN A 80 19.16 -24.49 8.16
N HIS A 81 17.88 -24.62 8.45
CA HIS A 81 17.31 -25.74 9.17
C HIS A 81 16.19 -26.32 8.31
N ASP A 82 16.07 -27.65 8.29
CA ASP A 82 14.93 -28.30 7.67
C ASP A 82 13.66 -28.03 8.48
N LEU A 83 12.51 -28.04 7.81
CA LEU A 83 11.22 -27.91 8.48
C LEU A 83 10.99 -29.15 9.34
N THR A 84 10.92 -28.98 10.66
CA THR A 84 10.49 -30.05 11.57
C THR A 84 9.02 -30.33 11.27
N THR A 85 8.73 -31.51 10.74
CA THR A 85 7.36 -31.99 10.56
C THR A 85 6.94 -32.67 11.86
N GLU A 86 6.23 -31.94 12.72
CA GLU A 86 5.43 -32.49 13.81
C GLU A 86 3.95 -32.38 13.46
#